data_AF-A0A8T8SQX0-F1
#
_entry.id   AF-A0A8T8SQX0-F1
#
_cell.length_a   1.000
_cell.length_b   1.000
_cell.length_c   1.000
_cell.angle_alpha   90.00
_cell.angle_beta   90.00
_cell.angle_gamma   90.00
#
_symmetry.space_group_name_H-M   'P 1'
#
loop_
_entity.id
_entity.type
_entity.pdbx_description
1 polymer ?
#
loop_
_entity_poly.entity_id
_entity_poly.type
_entity_poly.pdbx_seq_one_letter_code
_entity_poly.pdbx_strand_id
1 'polypeptide(L)'
;MLVKLLQPLKDATSQFSTDSKPTIADIVGTYENLDEHYRKIEEDEGCSEAWREAAKRAGAVCSTYYGLADNSSVFYLAVILHPNLRVSGMQSLCWEEVWIEKAEDTLRRIFEDRYRCDEVEPESQSRSQDPKSAKTAHASKTSLVQRLEQKQAAAQDAPDPITQWISGNTPVKNKLVNPLQWWWKQKQIGLMWSGLTALALDVFSAPATSVDVERLFSKAGRHVTPLRHRLKAVKLGQMVTLGGWFREGWVPPDCL
;
A
#
# COMPACT_ATOMS: atom_id res chain seq x y z
N MET A 1 -2.94 23.67 27.57
CA MET A 1 -3.60 23.95 26.27
C MET A 1 -2.68 23.72 25.09
N LEU A 2 -1.51 24.37 25.00
CA LEU A 2 -0.57 24.15 23.89
C LEU A 2 -0.25 22.67 23.61
N VAL A 3 0.08 21.90 24.65
CA VAL A 3 0.34 20.45 24.52
C VAL A 3 -0.89 19.72 23.98
N LYS A 4 -2.10 20.03 24.47
CA LYS A 4 -3.35 19.40 24.02
C LYS A 4 -3.60 19.64 22.53
N LEU A 5 -3.31 20.86 22.05
CA LEU A 5 -3.45 21.25 20.64
C LEU A 5 -2.43 20.55 19.73
N LEU A 6 -1.19 20.38 20.20
CA LEU A 6 -0.09 19.85 19.37
C LEU A 6 0.14 18.34 19.52
N GLN A 7 -0.45 17.70 20.52
CA GLN A 7 -0.24 16.28 20.81
C GLN A 7 -0.61 15.40 19.62
N PRO A 8 -1.75 15.58 18.93
CA PRO A 8 -2.09 14.76 17.77
C PRO A 8 -1.11 14.90 16.62
N LEU A 9 -0.52 16.09 16.39
CA LEU A 9 0.53 16.27 15.39
C LEU A 9 1.80 15.48 15.75
N LYS A 10 2.18 15.49 17.03
CA LYS A 10 3.31 14.70 17.52
C LYS A 10 3.05 13.20 17.32
N ASP A 11 1.85 12.74 17.63
CA ASP A 11 1.47 11.33 17.51
C ASP A 11 1.45 10.90 16.04
N ALA A 12 0.86 11.71 15.15
CA ALA A 12 0.90 11.53 13.70
C ALA A 12 2.34 11.46 13.18
N THR A 13 3.18 12.43 13.55
CA THR A 13 4.59 12.47 13.13
C THR A 13 5.33 11.21 13.62
N SER A 14 5.11 10.81 14.86
CA SER A 14 5.71 9.60 15.43
C SER A 14 5.28 8.35 14.69
N GLN A 15 3.99 8.23 14.33
CA GLN A 15 3.44 7.12 13.57
C GLN A 15 4.08 7.02 12.18
N PHE A 16 4.18 8.14 11.47
CA PHE A 16 4.78 8.18 10.13
C PHE A 16 6.30 8.09 10.10
N SER A 17 6.94 8.18 11.27
CA SER A 17 8.37 7.97 11.46
C SER A 17 8.74 6.51 11.76
N THR A 18 7.78 5.57 11.67
CA THR A 18 8.02 4.14 11.88
C THR A 18 8.27 3.44 10.55
N ASP A 19 9.21 2.51 10.54
CA ASP A 19 9.60 1.66 9.40
C ASP A 19 8.99 0.24 9.48
N SER A 20 8.34 -0.09 10.59
CA SER A 20 7.87 -1.46 10.89
C SER A 20 6.52 -1.83 10.26
N LYS A 21 5.76 -0.86 9.74
CA LYS A 21 4.42 -1.07 9.18
C LYS A 21 4.18 -0.17 7.97
N PRO A 22 3.34 -0.58 7.01
CA PRO A 22 2.92 0.29 5.93
C PRO A 22 2.19 1.50 6.51
N THR A 23 2.58 2.69 6.10
CA THR A 23 2.05 3.94 6.65
C THR A 23 1.18 4.71 5.67
N ILE A 24 1.29 4.44 4.36
CA ILE A 24 0.58 5.19 3.32
C ILE A 24 -0.95 5.18 3.49
N ALA A 25 -1.52 4.05 3.95
CA ALA A 25 -2.95 3.90 4.17
C ALA A 25 -3.46 4.67 5.40
N ASP A 26 -2.57 4.95 6.36
CA ASP A 26 -2.92 5.63 7.61
C ASP A 26 -3.07 7.15 7.40
N ILE A 27 -2.60 7.71 6.27
CA ILE A 27 -2.55 9.16 6.03
C ILE A 27 -3.93 9.78 6.04
N VAL A 28 -4.87 9.21 5.28
CA VAL A 28 -6.26 9.69 5.20
C VAL A 28 -6.87 9.72 6.61
N GLY A 29 -6.88 8.59 7.32
CA GLY A 29 -7.42 8.54 8.68
C GLY A 29 -6.72 9.48 9.67
N THR A 30 -5.43 9.78 9.47
CA THR A 30 -4.72 10.73 10.32
C THR A 30 -5.17 12.16 10.08
N TYR A 31 -5.42 12.56 8.82
CA TYR A 31 -5.98 13.87 8.52
C TYR A 31 -7.40 14.02 9.07
N GLU A 32 -8.24 13.00 8.94
CA GLU A 32 -9.60 13.00 9.50
C GLU A 32 -9.57 13.17 11.04
N ASN A 33 -8.68 12.45 11.73
CA ASN A 33 -8.49 12.60 13.18
C ASN A 33 -7.99 14.00 13.58
N LEU A 34 -7.12 14.60 12.76
CA LEU A 34 -6.62 15.96 13.00
C LEU A 34 -7.72 17.00 12.79
N ASP A 35 -8.52 16.87 11.73
CA ASP A 35 -9.66 17.75 11.46
C ASP A 35 -10.67 17.70 12.60
N GLU A 36 -11.08 16.50 13.01
CA GLU A 36 -12.00 16.30 14.14
C GLU A 36 -11.43 16.90 15.44
N HIS A 37 -10.12 16.76 15.68
CA HIS A 37 -9.47 17.32 16.85
C HIS A 37 -9.50 18.85 16.88
N TYR A 38 -9.15 19.52 15.79
CA TYR A 38 -9.14 20.99 15.74
C TYR A 38 -10.55 21.56 15.81
N ARG A 39 -11.50 20.92 15.11
CA ARG A 39 -12.90 21.31 15.16
C ARG A 39 -13.48 21.24 16.58
N LYS A 40 -13.17 20.17 17.32
CA LYS A 40 -13.56 20.05 18.75
C LYS A 40 -13.01 21.18 19.62
N ILE A 41 -11.83 21.72 19.33
CA ILE A 41 -11.25 22.84 20.09
C ILE A 41 -11.83 24.17 19.64
N GLU A 42 -12.09 24.34 18.34
CA GLU A 42 -12.72 25.53 17.77
C GLU A 42 -14.16 25.72 18.30
N GLU A 43 -14.92 24.64 18.46
CA GLU A 43 -16.32 24.67 18.92
C GLU A 43 -16.45 24.71 20.47
N ASP A 44 -15.34 24.56 21.22
CA ASP A 44 -15.35 24.56 22.69
C ASP A 44 -15.48 25.99 23.26
N GLU A 45 -16.69 26.39 23.63
CA GLU A 45 -16.99 27.69 24.24
C GLU A 45 -16.24 27.92 25.58
N GLY A 46 -15.84 26.85 26.28
CA GLY A 46 -15.03 26.93 27.49
C GLY A 46 -13.55 27.23 27.24
N CYS A 47 -13.12 27.15 25.99
CA CYS A 47 -11.76 27.45 25.55
C CYS A 47 -11.60 28.94 25.26
N SER A 48 -10.46 29.55 25.63
CA SER A 48 -10.24 30.98 25.32
C SER A 48 -10.21 31.22 23.81
N GLU A 49 -10.67 32.40 23.39
CA GLU A 49 -10.68 32.80 21.97
C GLU A 49 -9.35 32.58 21.25
N ALA A 50 -8.23 32.89 21.90
CA ALA A 50 -6.89 32.68 21.33
C ALA A 50 -6.61 31.21 20.93
N TRP A 51 -7.12 30.24 21.69
CA TRP A 51 -6.93 28.81 21.40
C TRP A 51 -7.90 28.31 20.34
N ARG A 52 -9.12 28.86 20.29
CA ARG A 52 -10.08 28.56 19.21
C ARG A 52 -9.55 29.06 17.87
N GLU A 53 -9.06 30.30 17.83
CA GLU A 53 -8.42 30.87 16.63
C GLU A 53 -7.15 30.11 16.22
N ALA A 54 -6.36 29.63 17.19
CA ALA A 54 -5.21 28.78 16.90
C ALA A 54 -5.64 27.43 16.29
N ALA A 55 -6.68 26.80 16.82
CA ALA A 55 -7.22 25.54 16.29
C ALA A 55 -7.78 25.72 14.88
N LYS A 56 -8.55 26.79 14.65
CA LYS A 56 -9.06 27.16 13.33
C LYS A 56 -7.96 27.31 12.29
N ARG A 57 -6.88 28.01 12.64
CA ARG A 57 -5.70 28.16 11.76
C ARG A 57 -4.99 26.82 11.52
N ALA A 58 -4.85 25.99 12.54
CA ALA A 58 -4.26 24.66 12.41
C ALA A 58 -5.11 23.76 11.48
N GLY A 59 -6.43 23.76 11.66
CA GLY A 59 -7.38 23.07 10.77
C GLY A 59 -7.28 23.54 9.32
N ALA A 60 -7.22 24.85 9.09
CA ALA A 60 -7.05 25.42 7.74
C ALA A 60 -5.74 24.96 7.07
N VAL A 61 -4.64 24.88 7.82
CA VAL A 61 -3.37 24.35 7.31
C VAL A 61 -3.51 22.86 6.98
N CYS A 62 -4.10 22.06 7.88
CA CYS A 62 -4.35 20.64 7.64
C CYS A 62 -5.21 20.40 6.39
N SER A 63 -6.30 21.14 6.23
CA SER A 63 -7.16 21.08 5.04
C SER A 63 -6.40 21.45 3.76
N THR A 64 -5.54 22.47 3.80
CA THR A 64 -4.70 22.86 2.66
C THR A 64 -3.79 21.70 2.21
N TYR A 65 -3.08 21.07 3.14
CA TYR A 65 -2.18 19.97 2.81
C TYR A 65 -2.91 18.67 2.46
N TYR A 66 -4.06 18.41 3.07
CA TYR A 66 -4.91 17.28 2.69
C TYR A 66 -5.46 17.46 1.27
N GLY A 67 -5.86 18.69 0.89
CA GLY A 67 -6.25 19.01 -0.48
C GLY A 67 -5.12 18.79 -1.49
N LEU A 68 -3.86 19.02 -1.11
CA LEU A 68 -2.71 18.69 -1.96
C LEU A 68 -2.51 17.18 -2.15
N ALA A 69 -3.01 16.34 -1.25
CA ALA A 69 -2.96 14.89 -1.38
C ALA A 69 -3.74 14.41 -2.62
N ASP A 70 -4.76 15.15 -3.06
CA ASP A 70 -5.51 14.88 -4.29
C ASP A 70 -4.62 14.82 -5.55
N ASN A 71 -3.47 15.50 -5.53
CA ASN A 71 -2.50 15.49 -6.63
C ASN A 71 -1.76 14.15 -6.78
N SER A 72 -1.89 13.24 -5.82
CA SER A 72 -1.20 11.95 -5.84
C SER A 72 -2.20 10.81 -5.88
N SER A 73 -2.16 10.05 -6.98
CA SER A 73 -2.96 8.83 -7.17
C SER A 73 -2.73 7.79 -6.07
N VAL A 74 -1.59 7.82 -5.40
CA VAL A 74 -1.21 6.81 -4.40
C VAL A 74 -2.17 6.81 -3.21
N PHE A 75 -2.76 7.94 -2.83
CA PHE A 75 -3.72 7.98 -1.71
C PHE A 75 -5.03 7.29 -2.06
N TYR A 76 -5.55 7.53 -3.25
CA TYR A 76 -6.71 6.82 -3.79
C TYR A 76 -6.48 5.32 -3.83
N LEU A 77 -5.33 4.90 -4.37
CA LEU A 77 -4.92 3.50 -4.42
C LEU A 77 -4.80 2.89 -3.01
N ALA A 78 -4.19 3.62 -2.07
CA ALA A 78 -4.00 3.13 -0.71
C ALA A 78 -5.33 2.84 0.00
N VAL A 79 -6.36 3.67 -0.22
CA VAL A 79 -7.69 3.45 0.37
C VAL A 79 -8.44 2.32 -0.34
N ILE A 80 -8.51 2.33 -1.67
CA ILE A 80 -9.30 1.35 -2.44
C ILE A 80 -8.73 -0.07 -2.36
N LEU A 81 -7.40 -0.20 -2.27
CA LEU A 81 -6.70 -1.48 -2.12
C LEU A 81 -6.62 -1.94 -0.66
N HIS A 82 -7.06 -1.13 0.30
CA HIS A 82 -7.00 -1.51 1.71
C HIS A 82 -8.11 -2.54 2.02
N PRO A 83 -7.78 -3.73 2.56
CA PRO A 83 -8.76 -4.79 2.79
C PRO A 83 -9.93 -4.41 3.69
N ASN A 84 -9.72 -3.45 4.60
CA ASN A 84 -10.75 -2.97 5.53
C ASN A 84 -11.47 -1.67 5.09
N LEU A 85 -10.93 -0.94 4.11
CA LEU A 85 -11.56 0.30 3.65
C LEU A 85 -12.34 0.01 2.37
N ARG A 86 -11.65 -0.22 1.24
CA ARG A 86 -12.28 -0.33 -0.09
C ARG A 86 -13.29 0.82 -0.30
N VAL A 87 -14.33 0.58 -1.10
CA VAL A 87 -15.42 1.54 -1.31
C VAL A 87 -16.20 1.82 -0.02
N SER A 88 -16.42 0.81 0.83
CA SER A 88 -17.14 0.99 2.10
C SER A 88 -16.48 2.00 3.05
N GLY A 89 -15.15 2.05 3.04
CA GLY A 89 -14.37 3.00 3.83
C GLY A 89 -14.50 4.41 3.31
N MET A 90 -14.44 4.59 1.99
CA MET A 90 -14.66 5.90 1.36
C MET A 90 -16.05 6.46 1.67
N GLN A 91 -17.07 5.60 1.59
CA GLN A 91 -18.44 5.96 1.98
C GLN A 91 -18.55 6.33 3.46
N SER A 92 -17.87 5.58 4.33
CA SER A 92 -17.83 5.85 5.79
C SER A 92 -17.10 7.16 6.11
N LEU A 93 -16.15 7.56 5.27
CA LEU A 93 -15.44 8.84 5.33
C LEU A 93 -16.20 9.98 4.63
N CYS A 94 -17.44 9.74 4.18
CA CYS A 94 -18.25 10.72 3.47
C CYS A 94 -17.57 11.31 2.23
N TRP A 95 -16.76 10.52 1.52
CA TRP A 95 -16.18 10.94 0.26
C TRP A 95 -17.28 11.21 -0.78
N GLU A 96 -17.10 12.27 -1.57
CA GLU A 96 -17.99 12.57 -2.69
C GLU A 96 -17.98 11.44 -3.72
N GLU A 97 -19.10 11.19 -4.39
CA GLU A 97 -19.21 10.13 -5.40
C GLU A 97 -18.14 10.29 -6.49
N VAL A 98 -17.86 11.53 -6.90
CA VAL A 98 -16.81 11.86 -7.88
C VAL A 98 -15.42 11.40 -7.43
N TRP A 99 -15.13 11.41 -6.13
CA TRP A 99 -13.84 10.94 -5.60
C TRP A 99 -13.75 9.42 -5.55
N ILE A 100 -14.87 8.75 -5.29
CA ILE A 100 -14.95 7.28 -5.35
C ILE A 100 -14.74 6.82 -6.79
N GLU A 101 -15.43 7.45 -7.75
CA GLU A 101 -15.26 7.21 -9.18
C GLU A 101 -13.81 7.46 -9.62
N LYS A 102 -13.22 8.60 -9.22
CA LYS A 102 -11.81 8.91 -9.50
C LYS A 102 -10.86 7.86 -8.93
N ALA A 103 -11.15 7.28 -7.77
CA ALA A 103 -10.34 6.24 -7.17
C ALA A 103 -10.41 4.93 -7.96
N GLU A 104 -11.61 4.53 -8.39
CA GLU A 104 -11.84 3.36 -9.25
C GLU A 104 -11.16 3.52 -10.61
N ASP A 105 -11.35 4.67 -11.26
CA ASP A 105 -10.73 4.99 -12.56
C ASP A 105 -9.21 4.99 -12.46
N THR A 106 -8.66 5.57 -11.38
CA THR A 106 -7.23 5.59 -11.12
C THR A 106 -6.68 4.18 -10.94
N LEU A 107 -7.39 3.34 -10.18
CA LEU A 107 -7.03 1.94 -10.00
C LEU A 107 -7.03 1.18 -11.33
N ARG A 108 -8.11 1.28 -12.10
CA ARG A 108 -8.26 0.62 -13.41
C ARG A 108 -7.18 1.04 -14.38
N ARG A 109 -6.97 2.35 -14.55
CA ARG A 109 -5.96 2.91 -15.45
C ARG A 109 -4.55 2.41 -15.12
N ILE A 110 -4.15 2.46 -13.84
CA ILE A 110 -2.79 2.06 -13.44
C ILE A 110 -2.61 0.55 -13.54
N PHE A 111 -3.64 -0.22 -13.17
CA PHE A 111 -3.62 -1.67 -13.33
C PHE A 111 -3.46 -2.07 -14.79
N GLU A 112 -4.28 -1.53 -15.69
CA GLU A 112 -4.22 -1.83 -17.12
C GLU A 112 -2.90 -1.39 -17.78
N ASP A 113 -2.36 -0.23 -17.41
CA ASP A 113 -1.12 0.32 -17.98
C ASP A 113 0.12 -0.50 -17.58
N ARG A 114 0.20 -0.99 -16.33
CA ARG A 114 1.48 -1.49 -15.79
C ARG A 114 1.45 -2.86 -15.12
N TYR A 115 0.29 -3.33 -14.68
CA TYR A 115 0.20 -4.51 -13.82
C TYR A 115 -0.63 -5.64 -14.38
N ARG A 116 -1.45 -5.39 -15.41
CA ARG A 116 -2.25 -6.43 -16.06
C ARG A 116 -1.33 -7.54 -16.54
N CYS A 117 -1.47 -8.69 -15.88
CA CYS A 117 -0.87 -9.93 -16.30
C CYS A 117 -2.02 -10.81 -16.77
N ASP A 118 -2.15 -10.99 -18.08
CA ASP A 118 -2.97 -12.08 -18.59
C ASP A 118 -2.27 -13.36 -18.13
N GLU A 119 -2.98 -14.22 -17.38
CA GLU A 119 -2.43 -15.49 -16.91
C GLU A 119 -1.90 -16.26 -18.14
N VAL A 120 -0.59 -16.25 -18.34
CA VAL A 120 0.05 -17.12 -19.32
C VAL A 120 -0.27 -18.53 -18.85
N GLU A 121 -0.94 -19.31 -19.73
CA GLU A 121 -1.16 -20.74 -19.54
C GLU A 121 0.08 -21.37 -18.88
N PRO A 122 -0.07 -22.25 -17.88
CA PRO A 122 1.09 -22.86 -17.26
C PRO A 122 1.91 -23.52 -18.37
N GLU A 123 3.11 -22.96 -18.60
CA GLU A 123 4.09 -23.50 -19.52
C GLU A 123 4.18 -24.99 -19.23
N SER A 124 3.63 -25.78 -20.14
CA SER A 124 3.69 -27.22 -20.08
C SER A 124 5.16 -27.56 -19.97
N GLN A 125 5.57 -28.06 -18.80
CA GLN A 125 6.89 -28.61 -18.58
C GLN A 125 7.15 -29.59 -19.71
N SER A 126 7.92 -29.16 -20.70
CA SER A 126 8.37 -29.98 -21.82
C SER A 126 9.46 -30.88 -21.28
N ARG A 127 9.04 -31.85 -20.48
CA ARG A 127 9.85 -33.00 -20.10
C ARG A 127 9.99 -33.84 -21.35
N SER A 128 11.11 -33.66 -22.03
CA SER A 128 11.55 -34.51 -23.13
C SER A 128 11.46 -35.98 -22.69
N GLN A 129 10.58 -36.76 -23.34
CA GLN A 129 10.62 -38.21 -23.30
C GLN A 129 10.48 -38.74 -24.71
N ASP A 130 11.43 -39.59 -25.06
CA ASP A 130 11.62 -40.25 -26.36
C ASP A 130 10.38 -41.05 -26.84
N PRO A 131 10.18 -41.18 -28.16
CA PRO A 131 8.98 -41.76 -28.74
C PRO A 131 9.13 -43.27 -28.96
N LYS A 132 8.70 -44.10 -28.01
CA LYS A 132 8.43 -45.53 -28.27
C LYS A 132 7.31 -46.09 -27.39
N SER A 133 6.07 -46.06 -27.90
CA SER A 133 5.19 -47.23 -28.00
C SER A 133 3.78 -46.80 -28.42
N ALA A 134 3.30 -47.38 -29.52
CA ALA A 134 1.94 -47.23 -30.00
C ALA A 134 0.94 -48.12 -29.23
N LYS A 135 -0.35 -47.76 -29.34
CA LYS A 135 -1.59 -48.45 -28.87
C LYS A 135 -1.87 -48.16 -27.38
N THR A 136 -2.96 -47.49 -27.01
CA THR A 136 -4.38 -47.84 -27.23
C THR A 136 -5.26 -46.57 -27.12
N ALA A 137 -6.23 -46.41 -28.01
CA ALA A 137 -7.25 -45.38 -27.89
C ALA A 137 -8.18 -45.69 -26.71
N HIS A 138 -8.07 -44.92 -25.63
CA HIS A 138 -9.13 -44.76 -24.65
C HIS A 138 -9.65 -43.33 -24.77
N ALA A 139 -10.80 -43.20 -25.44
CA ALA A 139 -11.61 -42.01 -25.39
C ALA A 139 -12.05 -41.82 -23.93
N SER A 140 -11.31 -41.00 -23.18
CA SER A 140 -11.68 -40.59 -21.83
C SER A 140 -13.08 -40.01 -21.90
N LYS A 141 -14.01 -40.61 -21.15
CA LYS A 141 -15.37 -40.10 -20.96
C LYS A 141 -15.28 -38.85 -20.09
N THR A 142 -14.83 -37.74 -20.66
CA THR A 142 -14.95 -36.42 -20.05
C THR A 142 -16.44 -36.22 -19.79
N SER A 143 -16.82 -36.10 -18.52
CA SER A 143 -18.23 -36.14 -18.12
C SER A 143 -18.99 -34.99 -18.81
N LEU A 144 -20.28 -35.18 -19.10
CA LEU A 144 -21.11 -34.11 -19.66
C LEU A 144 -21.04 -32.84 -18.80
N VAL A 145 -20.88 -32.98 -17.48
CA VAL A 145 -20.69 -31.90 -16.52
C VAL A 145 -19.41 -31.12 -16.83
N GLN A 146 -18.29 -31.81 -17.04
CA GLN A 146 -17.00 -31.18 -17.31
C GLN A 146 -16.97 -30.45 -18.68
N ARG A 147 -17.71 -30.95 -19.68
CA ARG A 147 -17.89 -30.25 -20.97
C ARG A 147 -18.81 -29.03 -20.87
N LEU A 148 -19.80 -29.08 -19.98
CA LEU A 148 -20.67 -27.94 -19.69
C LEU A 148 -19.93 -26.88 -18.88
N GLU A 149 -19.12 -27.27 -17.90
CA GLU A 149 -18.24 -26.39 -17.13
C GLU A 149 -17.21 -25.71 -18.04
N GLN A 150 -16.57 -26.44 -18.95
CA GLN A 150 -15.64 -25.86 -19.93
C GLN A 150 -16.34 -24.92 -20.93
N LYS A 151 -17.55 -25.24 -21.38
CA LYS A 151 -18.34 -24.34 -22.23
C LYS A 151 -18.85 -23.10 -21.50
N GLN A 152 -19.19 -23.23 -20.21
CA GLN A 152 -19.60 -22.10 -19.38
C GLN A 152 -18.40 -21.21 -19.02
N ALA A 153 -17.26 -21.80 -18.68
CA ALA A 153 -16.01 -21.08 -18.43
C ALA A 153 -15.45 -20.40 -19.70
N ALA A 154 -15.67 -20.97 -20.89
CA ALA A 154 -15.30 -20.34 -22.16
C ALA A 154 -16.33 -19.31 -22.66
N ALA A 155 -17.55 -19.31 -22.11
CA ALA A 155 -18.61 -18.35 -22.47
C ALA A 155 -18.75 -17.21 -21.47
N GLN A 156 -18.15 -17.33 -20.28
CA GLN A 156 -17.99 -16.24 -19.33
C GLN A 156 -16.62 -15.62 -19.57
N ASP A 157 -16.57 -14.35 -19.97
CA ASP A 157 -15.35 -13.57 -19.85
C ASP A 157 -14.88 -13.68 -18.38
N ALA A 158 -13.58 -13.92 -18.18
CA ALA A 158 -13.01 -14.02 -16.85
C ALA A 158 -13.43 -12.78 -16.04
N PRO A 159 -13.98 -12.95 -14.82
CA PRO A 159 -14.49 -11.84 -14.04
C PRO A 159 -13.35 -10.84 -13.82
N ASP A 160 -13.62 -9.56 -14.13
CA ASP A 160 -12.63 -8.50 -13.99
C ASP A 160 -12.10 -8.47 -12.53
N PRO A 161 -10.80 -8.66 -12.32
CA PRO A 161 -10.20 -8.78 -10.99
C PRO A 161 -10.46 -7.54 -10.14
N ILE A 162 -10.55 -6.36 -10.75
CA ILE A 162 -10.84 -5.11 -10.04
C ILE A 162 -12.27 -5.10 -9.55
N THR A 163 -13.24 -5.41 -10.42
CA THR A 163 -14.66 -5.47 -10.04
C THR A 163 -14.89 -6.52 -8.95
N GLN A 164 -14.22 -7.68 -9.04
CA GLN A 164 -14.27 -8.72 -8.01
C GLN A 164 -13.66 -8.24 -6.69
N TRP A 165 -12.54 -7.51 -6.73
CA TRP A 165 -11.92 -6.93 -5.54
C TRP A 165 -12.81 -5.90 -4.85
N ILE A 166 -13.35 -4.94 -5.62
CA ILE A 166 -14.20 -3.85 -5.14
C ILE A 166 -15.48 -4.41 -4.51
N SER A 167 -16.10 -5.39 -5.19
CA SER A 167 -17.30 -6.08 -4.69
C SER A 167 -17.02 -7.03 -3.53
N GLY A 168 -15.75 -7.30 -3.23
CA GLY A 168 -15.33 -8.18 -2.17
C GLY A 168 -15.64 -7.62 -0.79
N ASN A 169 -16.06 -8.50 0.13
CA ASN A 169 -16.31 -8.13 1.52
C ASN A 169 -15.02 -8.12 2.35
N THR A 170 -14.96 -7.25 3.36
CA THR A 170 -13.83 -7.15 4.28
C THR A 170 -13.58 -8.49 4.95
N PRO A 171 -12.39 -9.12 4.78
CA PRO A 171 -12.15 -10.48 5.22
C PRO A 171 -12.12 -10.64 6.74
N VAL A 172 -11.97 -9.56 7.51
CA VAL A 172 -11.90 -9.63 8.98
C VAL A 172 -12.76 -8.54 9.61
N LYS A 173 -13.93 -8.92 10.12
CA LYS A 173 -14.74 -8.03 10.98
C LYS A 173 -13.96 -7.73 12.27
N ASN A 174 -13.84 -6.46 12.64
CA ASN A 174 -13.28 -5.97 13.92
C ASN A 174 -11.77 -6.16 14.19
N LYS A 175 -10.91 -6.35 13.17
CA LYS A 175 -9.44 -6.21 13.38
C LYS A 175 -8.82 -5.30 12.33
N LEU A 176 -7.98 -4.37 12.78
CA LEU A 176 -7.09 -3.59 11.91
C LEU A 176 -6.12 -4.55 11.22
N VAL A 177 -6.26 -4.69 9.91
CA VAL A 177 -5.41 -5.54 9.09
C VAL A 177 -4.24 -4.71 8.60
N ASN A 178 -3.01 -5.21 8.74
CA ASN A 178 -1.85 -4.64 8.05
C ASN A 178 -2.00 -4.96 6.55
N PRO A 179 -2.24 -3.97 5.68
CA PRO A 179 -2.57 -4.21 4.28
C PRO A 179 -1.42 -4.88 3.52
N LEU A 180 -0.18 -4.46 3.78
CA LEU A 180 1.01 -5.05 3.14
C LEU A 180 1.15 -6.54 3.49
N GLN A 181 1.00 -6.89 4.76
CA GLN A 181 1.04 -8.29 5.19
C GLN A 181 -0.11 -9.11 4.63
N TRP A 182 -1.29 -8.51 4.49
CA TRP A 182 -2.46 -9.19 3.93
C TRP A 182 -2.26 -9.52 2.46
N TRP A 183 -1.83 -8.54 1.65
CA TRP A 183 -1.50 -8.75 0.24
C TRP A 183 -0.33 -9.71 0.05
N TRP A 184 0.66 -9.68 0.94
CA TRP A 184 1.74 -10.66 0.94
C TRP A 184 1.24 -12.09 1.13
N LYS A 185 0.27 -12.31 2.03
CA LYS A 185 -0.36 -13.62 2.21
C LYS A 185 -1.15 -14.06 0.97
N GLN A 186 -1.87 -13.15 0.30
CA GLN A 186 -2.53 -13.48 -0.97
C GLN A 186 -1.50 -13.94 -2.01
N LYS A 187 -0.36 -13.24 -2.08
CA LYS A 187 0.74 -13.62 -2.96
C LYS A 187 1.30 -15.00 -2.67
N GLN A 188 1.48 -15.34 -1.39
CA GLN A 188 1.96 -16.67 -0.98
C GLN A 188 0.97 -17.80 -1.30
N ILE A 189 -0.33 -17.52 -1.32
CA ILE A 189 -1.38 -18.49 -1.68
C ILE A 189 -1.47 -18.68 -3.21
N GLY A 190 -0.78 -17.85 -4.00
CA GLY A 190 -0.82 -17.89 -5.47
C GLY A 190 -1.97 -17.07 -6.07
N LEU A 191 -2.70 -16.31 -5.25
CA LEU A 191 -3.73 -15.39 -5.72
C LEU A 191 -3.08 -14.10 -6.20
N MET A 192 -2.68 -14.07 -7.47
CA MET A 192 -2.10 -12.87 -8.09
C MET A 192 -3.14 -11.84 -8.51
N TRP A 193 -4.40 -12.25 -8.67
CA TRP A 193 -5.50 -11.40 -9.13
C TRP A 193 -5.14 -10.67 -10.45
N SER A 194 -4.60 -11.43 -11.41
CA SER A 194 -4.10 -10.91 -12.70
C SER A 194 -3.13 -9.72 -12.58
N GLY A 195 -2.37 -9.65 -11.49
CA GLY A 195 -1.38 -8.61 -11.21
C GLY A 195 -1.83 -7.53 -10.22
N LEU A 196 -3.10 -7.51 -9.79
CA LEU A 196 -3.60 -6.56 -8.78
C LEU A 196 -2.84 -6.68 -7.45
N THR A 197 -2.41 -7.90 -7.11
CA THR A 197 -1.59 -8.14 -5.91
C THR A 197 -0.24 -7.47 -5.99
N ALA A 198 0.39 -7.42 -7.18
CA ALA A 198 1.66 -6.72 -7.36
C ALA A 198 1.48 -5.22 -7.19
N LEU A 199 0.43 -4.64 -7.79
CA LEU A 199 0.09 -3.22 -7.62
C LEU A 199 -0.11 -2.87 -6.14
N ALA A 200 -0.86 -3.68 -5.39
CA ALA A 200 -1.10 -3.42 -3.98
C ALA A 200 0.18 -3.50 -3.14
N LEU A 201 1.07 -4.46 -3.42
CA LEU A 201 2.36 -4.56 -2.73
C LEU A 201 3.24 -3.34 -2.99
N ASP A 202 3.29 -2.84 -4.23
CA ASP A 202 4.07 -1.65 -4.57
C ASP A 202 3.50 -0.38 -3.90
N VAL A 203 2.17 -0.25 -3.85
CA VAL A 203 1.51 0.86 -3.15
C VAL A 203 1.80 0.81 -1.64
N PHE A 204 1.59 -0.33 -0.97
CA PHE A 204 1.74 -0.41 0.48
C PHE A 204 3.18 -0.52 0.96
N SER A 205 4.15 -0.84 0.09
CA SER A 205 5.57 -0.78 0.43
C SER A 205 6.14 0.64 0.38
N ALA A 206 5.45 1.58 -0.26
CA ALA A 206 5.84 2.99 -0.26
C ALA A 206 5.65 3.61 1.13
N PRO A 207 6.68 4.25 1.70
CA PRO A 207 6.54 4.97 2.96
C PRO A 207 5.72 6.25 2.77
N ALA A 208 4.95 6.63 3.80
CA ALA A 208 4.19 7.88 3.83
C ALA A 208 5.07 9.14 3.81
N THR A 209 6.28 9.06 4.34
CA THR A 209 7.16 10.21 4.56
C THR A 209 8.61 9.88 4.22
N SER A 210 9.42 10.92 4.01
CA SER A 210 10.86 10.82 3.81
C SER A 210 11.66 10.61 5.10
N VAL A 211 11.01 10.43 6.25
CA VAL A 211 11.69 10.41 7.56
C VAL A 211 12.77 9.31 7.64
N ASP A 212 12.52 8.14 7.05
CA ASP A 212 13.51 7.05 7.03
C ASP A 212 14.76 7.44 6.24
N VAL A 213 14.56 8.15 5.13
CA VAL A 213 15.65 8.69 4.30
C VAL A 213 16.38 9.81 5.04
N GLU A 214 15.68 10.69 5.75
CA GLU A 214 16.27 11.76 6.57
C GLU A 214 17.09 11.20 7.74
N ARG A 215 16.63 10.12 8.38
CA ARG A 215 17.38 9.38 9.40
C ARG A 215 18.64 8.77 8.80
N LEU A 216 18.55 8.22 7.59
CA LEU A 216 19.71 7.69 6.87
C LEU A 216 20.73 8.80 6.56
N PHE A 217 20.28 9.95 6.07
CA PHE A 217 21.16 11.09 5.79
C PHE A 217 21.77 11.70 7.06
N SER A 218 21.00 11.79 8.14
CA SER A 218 21.51 12.23 9.44
C SER A 218 22.64 11.31 9.95
N LYS A 219 22.48 9.99 9.76
CA LYS A 219 23.54 9.01 10.06
C LYS A 219 24.74 9.17 9.12
N ALA A 220 24.51 9.34 7.82
CA ALA A 220 25.56 9.57 6.83
C ALA A 220 26.38 10.84 7.14
N GLY A 221 25.71 11.90 7.62
CA GLY A 221 26.35 13.15 8.03
C GLY A 221 27.41 12.96 9.11
N ARG A 222 27.25 11.98 10.01
CA ARG A 222 28.27 11.66 11.03
C ARG A 222 29.59 11.17 10.43
N HIS A 223 29.58 10.67 9.20
CA HIS A 223 30.79 10.26 8.50
C HIS A 223 31.46 11.40 7.74
N VAL A 224 30.74 12.50 7.49
CA VAL A 224 31.26 13.72 6.86
C VAL A 224 31.89 14.58 7.95
N THR A 225 33.21 14.52 8.05
CA THR A 225 33.98 15.29 9.04
C THR A 225 35.06 16.09 8.32
N PRO A 226 35.54 17.21 8.88
CA PRO A 226 36.61 18.00 8.26
C PRO A 226 37.89 17.20 7.95
N LEU A 227 38.17 16.17 8.75
CA LEU A 227 39.32 15.28 8.58
C LEU A 227 39.15 14.24 7.45
N ARG A 228 37.93 14.06 6.93
CA ARG A 228 37.61 13.07 5.89
C ARG A 228 37.30 13.75 4.54
N HIS A 229 37.97 14.86 4.23
CA HIS A 229 37.76 15.63 3.00
C HIS A 229 38.08 14.87 1.69
N ARG A 230 38.78 13.72 1.77
CA ARG A 230 39.05 12.83 0.61
C ARG A 230 37.97 11.75 0.42
N LEU A 231 36.99 11.64 1.33
CA LEU A 231 35.94 10.64 1.24
C LEU A 231 34.94 11.04 0.14
N LYS A 232 34.93 10.29 -0.96
CA LYS A 232 34.00 10.50 -2.06
C LYS A 232 32.58 10.10 -1.66
N ALA A 233 31.58 10.80 -2.20
CA ALA A 233 30.16 10.51 -1.96
C ALA A 233 29.78 9.04 -2.24
N VAL A 234 30.33 8.44 -3.31
CA VAL A 234 30.11 7.01 -3.63
C VAL A 234 30.57 6.09 -2.50
N LYS A 235 31.74 6.37 -1.90
CA LYS A 235 32.29 5.59 -0.78
C LYS A 235 31.48 5.80 0.50
N LEU A 236 31.00 7.02 0.73
CA LEU A 236 30.07 7.31 1.82
C LEU A 236 28.78 6.50 1.68
N GLY A 237 28.18 6.49 0.48
CA GLY A 237 26.99 5.70 0.18
C GLY A 237 27.21 4.22 0.46
N GLN A 238 28.27 3.63 -0.09
CA GLN A 238 28.64 2.22 0.16
C GLN A 238 28.76 1.88 1.66
N MET A 239 29.43 2.73 2.43
CA MET A 239 29.62 2.53 3.87
C MET A 239 28.30 2.63 4.65
N VAL A 240 27.45 3.60 4.31
CA VAL A 240 26.15 3.80 4.97
C VAL A 240 25.19 2.66 4.63
N THR A 241 25.15 2.23 3.37
CA THR A 241 24.35 1.09 2.89
C THR A 241 24.79 -0.20 3.57
N LEU A 242 26.09 -0.51 3.55
CA LEU A 242 26.63 -1.71 4.18
C LEU A 242 26.36 -1.70 5.70
N GLY A 243 26.56 -0.57 6.37
CA GLY A 243 26.22 -0.41 7.78
C GLY A 243 24.71 -0.50 8.07
N GLY A 244 23.85 -0.20 7.10
CA GLY A 244 22.42 -0.49 7.13
C GLY A 244 22.17 -2.00 7.17
N TRP A 245 22.69 -2.72 6.18
CA TRP A 245 22.52 -4.16 6.05
C TRP A 245 23.03 -4.96 7.25
N PHE A 246 24.15 -4.54 7.86
CA PHE A 246 24.63 -5.16 9.11
C PHE A 246 23.65 -4.98 10.27
N ARG A 247 23.01 -3.82 10.40
CA ARG A 247 22.02 -3.57 11.47
C ARG A 247 20.73 -4.35 11.27
N GLU A 248 20.36 -4.59 10.02
CA GLU A 248 19.17 -5.35 9.65
C GLU A 248 19.44 -6.87 9.61
N GLY A 249 20.68 -7.29 9.86
CA GLY A 249 21.07 -8.70 9.85
C GLY A 249 21.09 -9.34 8.46
N TRP A 250 21.19 -8.53 7.41
CA TRP A 250 21.21 -9.00 6.02
C TRP A 250 22.61 -9.47 5.58
N VAL A 251 23.65 -9.08 6.32
CA VAL A 251 25.02 -9.56 6.09
C VAL A 251 25.28 -10.74 7.03
N PRO A 252 25.69 -11.92 6.51
CA PRO A 252 26.08 -13.05 7.35
C PRO A 252 27.20 -12.66 8.33
N PRO A 253 27.17 -13.17 9.58
CA PRO A 253 28.18 -12.84 10.59
C PRO A 253 29.59 -13.30 10.19
N ASP A 254 29.70 -14.28 9.31
CA ASP A 254 30.97 -14.88 8.88
C ASP A 254 31.70 -14.08 7.77
N CYS A 255 31.12 -12.97 7.31
CA CYS A 255 31.68 -12.14 6.24
C CYS A 255 32.71 -11.09 6.72
N LEU A 256 33.09 -11.10 8.00
CA LEU A 256 34.06 -10.17 8.61
C LEU A 256 35.36 -10.88 9.02
#